data_AF-A0A6P7MNF7-F1
#
_entry.id   AF-A0A6P7MNF7-F1
#
_cell.length_a   1.000
_cell.length_b   1.000
_cell.length_c   1.000
_cell.angle_alpha   90.00
_cell.angle_beta   90.00
_cell.angle_gamma   90.00
#
_symmetry.space_group_name_H-M   'P 1'
#
loop_
_entity.id
_entity.type
_entity.pdbx_description
1 polymer ?
#
loop_
_entity_poly.entity_id
_entity_poly.type
_entity_poly.pdbx_seq_one_letter_code
_entity_poly.pdbx_strand_id
1 'polypeptide(L)'
;MQRMKSLKSVWHLLKSSCEGAAKQLHTSPSTLRNYSKGPNSFGLLFDIDGVLVRGTTPIPAAKQCFRNLVDRNGKYKVPVVFVTNAGNCMRETKAEHLSHWLDVEVSPDQVVLSHSPLRMFEKFHKMCVLVSGQGPVEEVAHNLGFRDVVTIDMLREAYPLLDVVDHNRRPKGRIPPTKGLRPIDAVILFGEPIRWETNLQLIVDVLLTSGNPDNNWAPMQYPHIPVLACNMDILWMAEAKNPRFGHGMFLVALESLYKKVTGYELKYEALIGKPSVVTYNYAELLVRQQAERLGWTSPVKRLYAVGDNPMADIYGANLYNNYLQNSLRRRMQAKSGKGGGDSLGETVDCSPTASDGYGAKEDLPEGCSSILVCTGVYSRDQQDPVSEPTGTGNDQQVFHGHRDFRFNSSFMQPSFEVHDVKDAVELVFQQEGWPLE
;
A
#
# COMPACT_ATOMS: atom_id res chain seq x y z
N MET A 1 39.33 12.09 -39.29
CA MET A 1 38.74 13.11 -38.40
C MET A 1 38.19 12.38 -37.17
N GLN A 2 39.01 12.15 -36.13
CA GLN A 2 39.02 12.89 -34.85
C GLN A 2 37.59 13.07 -34.29
N ARG A 3 37.15 12.54 -33.13
CA ARG A 3 37.80 12.09 -31.89
C ARG A 3 36.89 11.03 -31.21
N MET A 4 37.45 9.87 -30.87
CA MET A 4 36.92 8.96 -29.84
C MET A 4 38.12 8.48 -29.02
N LYS A 5 38.34 9.06 -27.83
CA LYS A 5 39.16 8.47 -26.77
C LYS A 5 38.78 9.07 -25.41
N SER A 6 38.81 8.17 -24.43
CA SER A 6 38.92 8.41 -22.98
C SER A 6 37.63 8.63 -22.22
N LEU A 7 37.19 7.58 -21.50
CA LEU A 7 37.19 7.55 -20.03
C LEU A 7 36.83 6.13 -19.56
N LYS A 8 37.82 5.23 -19.61
CA LYS A 8 37.87 4.01 -18.78
C LYS A 8 38.77 4.35 -17.58
N SER A 9 38.20 4.87 -16.48
CA SER A 9 38.88 4.94 -15.18
C SER A 9 38.01 5.64 -14.13
N VAL A 10 36.99 5.00 -13.55
CA VAL A 10 36.57 5.18 -12.15
C VAL A 10 35.73 3.96 -11.74
N TRP A 11 36.38 2.81 -11.53
CA TRP A 11 35.76 1.62 -10.90
C TRP A 11 36.60 1.07 -9.74
N HIS A 12 37.46 1.92 -9.16
CA HIS A 12 38.23 1.62 -7.97
C HIS A 12 38.23 2.84 -7.05
N LEU A 13 37.13 3.04 -6.32
CA LEU A 13 37.04 3.80 -5.07
C LEU A 13 35.56 3.84 -4.68
N LEU A 14 35.13 2.84 -3.90
CA LEU A 14 34.03 2.89 -2.90
C LEU A 14 33.77 1.46 -2.39
N LYS A 15 34.83 0.81 -1.93
CA LYS A 15 34.75 -0.36 -1.05
C LYS A 15 35.69 -0.10 0.12
N SER A 16 35.17 0.57 1.14
CA SER A 16 35.65 0.51 2.54
C SER A 16 34.98 1.64 3.33
N SER A 17 34.01 1.27 4.18
CA SER A 17 33.95 1.73 5.58
C SER A 17 32.63 1.27 6.17
N CYS A 18 32.56 0.00 6.56
CA CYS A 18 31.55 -0.52 7.48
C CYS A 18 32.12 -1.79 8.14
N GLU A 19 33.25 -1.64 8.81
CA GLU A 19 33.73 -2.61 9.80
C GLU A 19 34.24 -1.84 11.03
N GLY A 20 33.67 -2.16 12.19
CA GLY A 20 34.23 -1.83 13.49
C GLY A 20 33.48 -0.76 14.28
N ALA A 21 32.61 -1.19 15.20
CA ALA A 21 32.72 -0.87 16.63
C ALA A 21 31.56 -1.51 17.42
N ALA A 22 31.68 -2.80 17.75
CA ALA A 22 31.01 -3.35 18.90
C ALA A 22 31.82 -2.94 20.14
N LYS A 23 31.32 -1.98 20.94
CA LYS A 23 31.76 -1.77 22.31
C LYS A 23 30.57 -1.64 23.23
N GLN A 24 30.52 -2.55 24.20
CA GLN A 24 29.64 -2.54 25.36
C GLN A 24 29.75 -1.20 26.10
N LEU A 25 28.60 -0.59 26.41
CA LEU A 25 28.51 0.48 27.39
C LEU A 25 27.54 0.06 28.49
N HIS A 26 28.08 0.05 29.70
CA HIS A 26 27.41 -0.28 30.95
C HIS A 26 26.18 0.59 31.19
N THR A 27 25.10 -0.06 31.60
CA THR A 27 23.87 0.55 32.07
C THR A 27 24.09 1.26 33.41
N SER A 28 23.72 2.53 33.48
CA SER A 28 23.54 3.29 34.73
C SER A 28 22.06 3.69 34.84
N PRO A 29 21.48 3.76 36.07
CA PRO A 29 20.04 3.85 36.24
C PRO A 29 19.47 5.22 35.86
N SER A 30 18.28 5.17 35.30
CA SER A 30 17.44 6.25 34.78
C SER A 30 17.26 7.43 35.75
N THR A 31 17.88 8.56 35.43
CA THR A 31 17.41 9.87 35.87
C THR A 31 16.13 10.21 35.11
N LEU A 32 15.03 10.34 35.85
CA LEU A 32 13.74 10.87 35.39
C LEU A 32 13.97 12.20 34.65
N ARG A 33 13.91 12.17 33.32
CA ARG A 33 13.83 13.38 32.51
C ARG A 33 12.44 13.98 32.68
N ASN A 34 12.37 15.12 33.37
CA ASN A 34 11.21 15.99 33.34
C ASN A 34 10.99 16.46 31.90
N TYR A 35 10.03 15.84 31.21
CA TYR A 35 9.56 16.33 29.92
C TYR A 35 8.69 17.58 30.16
N SER A 36 9.21 18.75 29.80
CA SER A 36 8.35 19.89 29.47
C SER A 36 7.37 19.44 28.38
N LYS A 37 6.08 19.83 28.48
CA LYS A 37 5.10 19.65 27.39
C LYS A 37 5.58 20.45 26.17
N GLY A 38 6.45 19.83 25.38
CA GLY A 38 6.71 20.26 24.01
C GLY A 38 5.44 20.12 23.19
N PRO A 39 5.40 20.72 21.98
CA PRO A 39 4.26 20.61 21.11
C PRO A 39 3.94 19.13 20.85
N ASN A 40 2.65 18.77 20.80
CA ASN A 40 2.22 17.40 20.62
C ASN A 40 2.82 16.83 19.30
N SER A 41 3.42 15.65 19.34
CA SER A 41 4.07 15.04 18.18
C SER A 41 3.07 14.28 17.32
N PHE A 42 2.93 14.66 16.05
CA PHE A 42 2.01 14.02 15.11
C PHE A 42 2.63 13.83 13.72
N GLY A 43 2.05 12.94 12.92
CA GLY A 43 2.41 12.73 11.51
C GLY A 43 1.19 12.80 10.61
N LEU A 44 1.40 13.19 9.36
CA LEU A 44 0.35 13.31 8.35
C LEU A 44 0.52 12.24 7.28
N LEU A 45 -0.58 11.54 6.97
CA LEU A 45 -0.69 10.60 5.87
C LEU A 45 -1.69 11.18 4.86
N PHE A 46 -1.29 11.32 3.60
CA PHE A 46 -2.16 11.83 2.53
C PHE A 46 -2.38 10.78 1.46
N ASP A 47 -3.64 10.49 1.13
CA ASP A 47 -3.94 9.97 -0.20
C ASP A 47 -3.61 11.03 -1.29
N ILE A 48 -3.49 10.58 -2.53
CA ILE A 48 -3.08 11.41 -3.68
C ILE A 48 -4.30 11.72 -4.57
N ASP A 49 -4.99 10.69 -5.04
CA ASP A 49 -5.98 10.77 -6.12
C ASP A 49 -7.36 11.11 -5.55
N GLY A 50 -7.83 12.34 -5.75
CA GLY A 50 -9.04 12.87 -5.12
C GLY A 50 -8.76 13.75 -3.90
N VAL A 51 -7.53 13.74 -3.37
CA VAL A 51 -7.10 14.59 -2.24
C VAL A 51 -6.14 15.70 -2.68
N LEU A 52 -5.09 15.36 -3.44
CA LEU A 52 -4.06 16.30 -3.89
C LEU A 52 -4.19 16.64 -5.38
N VAL A 53 -4.64 15.68 -6.17
CA VAL A 53 -4.81 15.80 -7.61
C VAL A 53 -6.12 15.14 -8.06
N ARG A 54 -6.62 15.53 -9.24
CA ARG A 54 -7.60 14.76 -10.01
C ARG A 54 -6.95 14.36 -11.32
N GLY A 55 -6.59 13.09 -11.43
CA GLY A 55 -5.71 12.62 -12.51
C GLY A 55 -4.36 13.34 -12.46
N THR A 56 -4.05 14.13 -13.49
CA THR A 56 -2.81 14.93 -13.54
C THR A 56 -2.97 16.39 -13.09
N THR A 57 -4.19 16.82 -12.74
CA THR A 57 -4.48 18.21 -12.40
C THR A 57 -4.45 18.41 -10.88
N PRO A 58 -3.56 19.26 -10.33
CA PRO A 58 -3.53 19.54 -8.89
C PRO A 58 -4.81 20.19 -8.39
N ILE A 59 -5.29 19.75 -7.24
CA ILE A 59 -6.37 20.42 -6.50
C ILE A 59 -5.79 21.76 -5.98
N PRO A 60 -6.43 22.92 -6.25
CA PRO A 60 -5.86 24.22 -5.92
C PRO A 60 -5.45 24.37 -4.43
N ALA A 61 -6.27 23.82 -3.53
CA ALA A 61 -6.01 23.83 -2.09
C ALA A 61 -4.72 23.07 -1.70
N ALA A 62 -4.34 22.04 -2.46
CA ALA A 62 -3.16 21.22 -2.17
C ALA A 62 -1.85 22.02 -2.26
N LYS A 63 -1.67 22.84 -3.31
CA LYS A 63 -0.48 23.69 -3.45
C LYS A 63 -0.33 24.67 -2.28
N GLN A 64 -1.42 25.33 -1.91
CA GLN A 64 -1.39 26.26 -0.78
C GLN A 64 -1.10 25.54 0.54
N CYS A 65 -1.74 24.39 0.76
CA CYS A 65 -1.55 23.56 1.93
C CYS A 65 -0.07 23.15 2.11
N PHE A 66 0.56 22.62 1.05
CA PHE A 66 1.93 22.12 1.14
C PHE A 66 2.98 23.22 1.29
N ARG A 67 2.74 24.43 0.76
CA ARG A 67 3.57 25.59 1.06
C ARG A 67 3.57 25.96 2.54
N ASN A 68 2.46 25.75 3.24
CA ASN A 68 2.37 26.01 4.70
C ASN A 68 3.00 24.89 5.54
N LEU A 69 3.08 23.68 4.99
CA LEU A 69 3.70 22.51 5.65
C LEU A 69 5.23 22.53 5.61
N VAL A 70 5.84 23.40 4.82
CA VAL A 70 7.30 23.57 4.74
C VAL A 70 7.77 24.90 5.33
N ASP A 71 9.00 24.94 5.81
CA ASP A 71 9.67 26.17 6.26
C ASP A 71 10.20 27.00 5.08
N ARG A 72 10.86 28.13 5.37
CA ARG A 72 11.45 29.01 4.35
C ARG A 72 12.55 28.35 3.51
N ASN A 73 13.12 27.24 3.97
CA ASN A 73 14.13 26.46 3.26
C ASN A 73 13.52 25.25 2.53
N GLY A 74 12.19 25.12 2.50
CA GLY A 74 11.49 23.99 1.89
C GLY A 74 11.49 22.71 2.72
N LYS A 75 11.90 22.76 4.00
CA LYS A 75 11.88 21.58 4.88
C LYS A 75 10.53 21.43 5.56
N TYR A 76 9.98 20.22 5.53
CA TYR A 76 8.73 19.90 6.21
C TYR A 76 8.80 20.19 7.72
N LYS A 77 7.77 20.90 8.24
CA LYS A 77 7.61 21.24 9.67
C LYS A 77 7.27 20.00 10.52
N VAL A 78 6.62 19.00 9.91
CA VAL A 78 6.19 17.74 10.53
C VAL A 78 6.40 16.56 9.56
N PRO A 79 6.48 15.30 10.03
CA PRO A 79 6.52 14.13 9.16
C PRO A 79 5.31 14.05 8.22
N VAL A 80 5.57 13.85 6.93
CA VAL A 80 4.55 13.72 5.89
C VAL A 80 4.84 12.51 5.01
N VAL A 81 3.84 11.64 4.87
CA VAL A 81 3.90 10.47 3.98
C VAL A 81 2.69 10.48 3.05
N PHE A 82 2.93 10.24 1.77
CA PHE A 82 1.93 10.09 0.72
C PHE A 82 1.63 8.60 0.55
N VAL A 83 0.38 8.19 0.73
CA VAL A 83 -0.07 6.79 0.71
C VAL A 83 -1.12 6.60 -0.38
N THR A 84 -0.74 6.01 -1.51
CA THR A 84 -1.63 5.75 -2.65
C THR A 84 -1.71 4.27 -2.96
N ASN A 85 -2.88 3.83 -3.44
CA ASN A 85 -3.06 2.50 -4.02
C ASN A 85 -2.67 2.41 -5.49
N ALA A 86 -2.12 3.48 -6.07
CA ALA A 86 -1.45 3.40 -7.37
C ALA A 86 -0.20 2.52 -7.28
N GLY A 87 -0.02 1.64 -8.27
CA GLY A 87 1.09 0.69 -8.36
C GLY A 87 1.83 0.69 -9.69
N ASN A 88 1.58 1.67 -10.56
CA ASN A 88 1.99 1.65 -11.97
C ASN A 88 3.35 2.34 -12.27
N CYS A 89 4.09 2.75 -11.25
CA CYS A 89 5.39 3.40 -11.43
C CYS A 89 6.34 3.13 -10.24
N MET A 90 7.56 3.64 -10.37
CA MET A 90 8.54 3.68 -9.28
C MET A 90 8.17 4.79 -8.27
N ARG A 91 8.62 4.65 -7.01
CA ARG A 91 8.39 5.66 -5.97
C ARG A 91 9.06 6.98 -6.33
N GLU A 92 10.23 6.90 -6.94
CA GLU A 92 11.04 8.01 -7.41
C GLU A 92 10.26 8.84 -8.44
N THR A 93 9.68 8.19 -9.44
CA THR A 93 8.81 8.84 -10.45
C THR A 93 7.60 9.50 -9.80
N LYS A 94 6.94 8.84 -8.83
CA LYS A 94 5.78 9.44 -8.15
C LYS A 94 6.18 10.63 -7.28
N ALA A 95 7.32 10.57 -6.62
CA ALA A 95 7.86 11.68 -5.83
C ALA A 95 8.19 12.90 -6.70
N GLU A 96 8.76 12.69 -7.90
CA GLU A 96 8.97 13.76 -8.88
C GLU A 96 7.65 14.40 -9.34
N HIS A 97 6.64 13.59 -9.65
CA HIS A 97 5.30 14.10 -10.00
C HIS A 97 4.69 14.92 -8.86
N LEU A 98 4.71 14.39 -7.62
CA LEU A 98 4.21 15.10 -6.44
C LEU A 98 4.97 16.41 -6.21
N SER A 99 6.29 16.41 -6.39
CA SER A 99 7.10 17.62 -6.25
C SER A 99 6.65 18.70 -7.23
N HIS A 100 6.45 18.31 -8.49
CA HIS A 100 5.96 19.21 -9.53
C HIS A 100 4.54 19.71 -9.25
N TRP A 101 3.63 18.84 -8.80
CA TRP A 101 2.24 19.19 -8.54
C TRP A 101 2.06 20.09 -7.33
N LEU A 102 2.85 19.90 -6.28
CA LEU A 102 2.72 20.59 -5.00
C LEU A 102 3.64 21.81 -4.86
N ASP A 103 4.61 21.97 -5.76
CA ASP A 103 5.60 23.07 -5.72
C ASP A 103 6.45 23.03 -4.43
N VAL A 104 6.74 21.83 -3.95
CA VAL A 104 7.61 21.52 -2.79
C VAL A 104 8.42 20.27 -3.10
N GLU A 105 9.61 20.09 -2.50
CA GLU A 105 10.41 18.89 -2.71
C GLU A 105 9.79 17.69 -1.98
N VAL A 106 9.47 16.62 -2.71
CA VAL A 106 9.00 15.35 -2.17
C VAL A 106 10.07 14.29 -2.39
N SER A 107 10.54 13.68 -1.30
CA SER A 107 11.51 12.60 -1.35
C SER A 107 10.83 11.24 -1.64
N PRO A 108 11.48 10.30 -2.33
CA PRO A 108 10.96 8.93 -2.52
C PRO A 108 10.64 8.20 -1.20
N ASP A 109 11.30 8.56 -0.10
CA ASP A 109 11.07 8.01 1.24
C ASP A 109 9.82 8.59 1.93
N GLN A 110 9.14 9.52 1.27
CA GLN A 110 7.81 10.00 1.67
C GLN A 110 6.69 9.29 0.89
N VAL A 111 7.00 8.43 -0.08
CA VAL A 111 5.99 7.83 -0.96
C VAL A 111 5.77 6.35 -0.63
N VAL A 112 4.52 5.99 -0.36
CA VAL A 112 4.01 4.61 -0.24
C VAL A 112 3.07 4.35 -1.40
N LEU A 113 3.52 3.52 -2.33
CA LEU A 113 2.70 2.93 -3.39
C LEU A 113 2.05 1.65 -2.87
N SER A 114 1.08 1.13 -3.61
CA SER A 114 0.33 -0.10 -3.27
C SER A 114 1.25 -1.29 -2.94
N HIS A 115 2.34 -1.41 -3.69
CA HIS A 115 3.32 -2.49 -3.59
C HIS A 115 4.48 -2.21 -2.61
N SER A 116 4.64 -0.98 -2.11
CA SER A 116 5.73 -0.61 -1.20
C SER A 116 5.86 -1.51 0.03
N PRO A 117 4.77 -1.96 0.69
CA PRO A 117 4.86 -2.82 1.86
C PRO A 117 5.54 -4.18 1.60
N LEU A 118 5.61 -4.65 0.34
CA LEU A 118 6.31 -5.90 -0.02
C LEU A 118 7.81 -5.88 0.31
N ARG A 119 8.39 -4.71 0.60
CA ARG A 119 9.76 -4.63 1.15
C ARG A 119 9.92 -5.38 2.46
N MET A 120 8.85 -5.50 3.24
CA MET A 120 8.86 -6.25 4.51
C MET A 120 8.64 -7.76 4.31
N PHE A 121 8.38 -8.22 3.09
CA PHE A 121 7.96 -9.59 2.78
C PHE A 121 9.16 -10.47 2.40
N GLU A 122 10.21 -10.42 3.22
CA GLU A 122 11.51 -11.05 2.95
C GLU A 122 11.41 -12.56 2.68
N LYS A 123 10.41 -13.24 3.24
CA LYS A 123 10.14 -14.67 3.01
C LYS A 123 9.90 -15.01 1.53
N PHE A 124 9.38 -14.06 0.74
CA PHE A 124 9.11 -14.26 -0.69
C PHE A 124 10.23 -13.76 -1.60
N HIS A 125 11.18 -12.95 -1.11
CA HIS A 125 12.19 -12.30 -1.96
C HIS A 125 13.13 -13.26 -2.69
N LYS A 126 13.26 -14.50 -2.19
CA LYS A 126 14.09 -15.56 -2.80
C LYS A 126 13.31 -16.52 -3.70
N MET A 127 11.98 -16.40 -3.74
CA MET A 127 11.09 -17.24 -4.56
C MET A 127 11.09 -16.77 -6.02
N CYS A 128 10.77 -17.68 -6.95
CA CYS A 128 10.40 -17.32 -8.31
C CYS A 128 8.99 -16.74 -8.31
N VAL A 129 8.83 -15.47 -8.64
CA VAL A 129 7.53 -14.81 -8.58
C VAL A 129 7.04 -14.44 -9.98
N LEU A 130 5.79 -14.81 -10.29
CA LEU A 130 5.08 -14.28 -11.46
C LEU A 130 4.49 -12.92 -11.08
N VAL A 131 4.82 -11.88 -11.84
CA VAL A 131 4.31 -10.51 -11.59
C VAL A 131 3.33 -10.07 -12.66
N SER A 132 2.19 -9.51 -12.24
CA SER A 132 1.17 -8.92 -13.09
C SER A 132 0.84 -7.49 -12.64
N GLY A 133 0.66 -6.58 -13.60
CA GLY A 133 0.33 -5.18 -13.36
C GLY A 133 0.70 -4.27 -14.52
N GLN A 134 0.82 -2.98 -14.24
CA GLN A 134 1.23 -1.94 -15.18
C GLN A 134 2.53 -1.26 -14.75
N GLY A 135 3.22 -0.64 -15.71
CA GLY A 135 4.49 0.02 -15.47
C GLY A 135 5.70 -0.93 -15.56
N PRO A 136 6.86 -0.51 -15.03
CA PRO A 136 8.08 -1.31 -15.07
C PRO A 136 8.05 -2.41 -14.00
N VAL A 137 7.11 -3.36 -14.11
CA VAL A 137 6.80 -4.36 -13.07
C VAL A 137 8.01 -5.21 -12.63
N GLU A 138 8.91 -5.52 -13.56
CA GLU A 138 10.15 -6.24 -13.27
C GLU A 138 11.11 -5.40 -12.41
N GLU A 139 11.31 -4.14 -12.77
CA GLU A 139 12.14 -3.20 -12.02
C GLU A 139 11.55 -2.90 -10.64
N VAL A 140 10.23 -2.77 -10.55
CA VAL A 140 9.50 -2.64 -9.28
C VAL A 140 9.79 -3.84 -8.39
N ALA A 141 9.64 -5.07 -8.89
CA ALA A 141 9.90 -6.28 -8.13
C ALA A 141 11.35 -6.35 -7.61
N HIS A 142 12.33 -6.06 -8.46
CA HIS A 142 13.74 -6.03 -8.05
C HIS A 142 14.03 -4.96 -6.99
N ASN A 143 13.46 -3.76 -7.12
CA ASN A 143 13.60 -2.68 -6.14
C ASN A 143 12.90 -2.96 -4.79
N LEU A 144 11.95 -3.90 -4.76
CA LEU A 144 11.29 -4.37 -3.54
C LEU A 144 12.07 -5.51 -2.85
N GLY A 145 13.04 -6.12 -3.54
CA GLY A 145 13.90 -7.18 -3.02
C GLY A 145 13.75 -8.54 -3.70
N PHE A 146 12.77 -8.71 -4.61
CA PHE A 146 12.56 -9.96 -5.34
C PHE A 146 13.71 -10.22 -6.31
N ARG A 147 14.31 -11.41 -6.24
CA ARG A 147 15.49 -11.74 -7.02
C ARG A 147 15.18 -12.40 -8.35
N ASP A 148 14.12 -13.18 -8.39
CA ASP A 148 13.77 -13.99 -9.52
C ASP A 148 12.32 -13.74 -9.93
N VAL A 149 12.18 -13.06 -11.06
CA VAL A 149 10.95 -12.43 -11.48
C VAL A 149 10.61 -12.91 -12.87
N VAL A 150 9.41 -13.46 -13.02
CA VAL A 150 8.82 -13.81 -14.31
C VAL A 150 7.69 -12.81 -14.57
N THR A 151 7.74 -12.12 -15.70
CA THR A 151 6.61 -11.28 -16.13
C THR A 151 5.60 -12.10 -16.94
N ILE A 152 4.38 -11.60 -17.05
CA ILE A 152 3.34 -12.19 -17.91
C ILE A 152 3.81 -12.34 -19.36
N ASP A 153 4.56 -11.36 -19.88
CA ASP A 153 5.11 -11.44 -21.23
C ASP A 153 6.23 -12.48 -21.34
N MET A 154 7.11 -12.63 -20.34
CA MET A 154 8.11 -13.71 -20.31
C MET A 154 7.47 -15.10 -20.29
N LEU A 155 6.43 -15.29 -19.48
CA LEU A 155 5.66 -16.54 -19.41
C LEU A 155 5.02 -16.86 -20.77
N ARG A 156 4.35 -15.88 -21.37
CA ARG A 156 3.76 -15.99 -22.71
C ARG A 156 4.79 -16.36 -23.78
N GLU A 157 5.96 -15.73 -23.75
CA GLU A 157 7.04 -15.99 -24.72
C GLU A 157 7.70 -17.36 -24.54
N ALA A 158 7.76 -17.86 -23.31
CA ALA A 158 8.27 -19.19 -23.02
C ALA A 158 7.28 -20.29 -23.45
N TYR A 159 5.98 -19.99 -23.45
CA TYR A 159 4.90 -20.93 -23.77
C TYR A 159 3.92 -20.36 -24.83
N PRO A 160 4.24 -20.47 -26.14
CA PRO A 160 3.52 -19.78 -27.21
C PRO A 160 2.05 -20.16 -27.42
N LEU A 161 1.56 -21.20 -26.73
CA LEU A 161 0.20 -21.71 -26.85
C LEU A 161 -0.70 -21.39 -25.64
N LEU A 162 -0.17 -20.81 -24.57
CA LEU A 162 -0.97 -20.51 -23.38
C LEU A 162 -1.83 -19.25 -23.55
N ASP A 163 -1.38 -18.26 -24.32
CA ASP A 163 -2.15 -17.04 -24.64
C ASP A 163 -2.70 -17.10 -26.07
N VAL A 164 -3.78 -17.88 -26.26
CA VAL A 164 -4.46 -18.02 -27.57
C VAL A 164 -5.81 -17.32 -27.62
N VAL A 165 -6.16 -16.55 -26.59
CA VAL A 165 -7.40 -15.75 -26.57
C VAL A 165 -7.32 -14.64 -27.63
N ASP A 166 -6.17 -13.96 -27.72
CA ASP A 166 -5.86 -13.07 -28.85
C ASP A 166 -5.46 -13.90 -30.09
N HIS A 167 -6.42 -14.07 -31.00
CA HIS A 167 -6.25 -14.85 -32.23
C HIS A 167 -5.15 -14.28 -33.15
N ASN A 168 -4.80 -12.99 -33.01
CA ASN A 168 -3.73 -12.39 -33.79
C ASN A 168 -2.35 -12.83 -33.31
N ARG A 169 -2.21 -13.23 -32.04
CA ARG A 169 -0.95 -13.71 -31.45
C ARG A 169 -0.74 -15.20 -31.57
N ARG A 170 -1.79 -15.96 -31.90
CA ARG A 170 -1.68 -17.40 -32.12
C ARG A 170 -0.67 -17.69 -33.24
N PRO A 171 0.32 -18.58 -33.02
CA PRO A 171 1.27 -18.96 -34.06
C PRO A 171 0.55 -19.49 -35.32
N LYS A 172 0.75 -18.82 -36.47
CA LYS A 172 0.18 -19.18 -37.77
C LYS A 172 1.20 -20.02 -38.54
N GLY A 173 1.27 -21.32 -38.25
CA GLY A 173 2.20 -22.25 -38.90
C GLY A 173 2.86 -23.21 -37.92
N ARG A 174 4.17 -23.42 -38.05
CA ARG A 174 4.93 -24.26 -37.11
C ARG A 174 4.93 -23.63 -35.71
N ILE A 175 4.40 -24.36 -34.75
CA ILE A 175 4.38 -23.95 -33.34
C ILE A 175 5.82 -23.95 -32.82
N PRO A 176 6.34 -22.83 -32.27
CA PRO A 176 7.65 -22.82 -31.64
C PRO A 176 7.67 -23.74 -30.41
N PRO A 177 8.78 -24.44 -30.13
CA PRO A 177 8.89 -25.26 -28.92
C PRO A 177 8.78 -24.39 -27.66
N THR A 178 8.26 -24.97 -26.58
CA THR A 178 8.30 -24.33 -25.27
C THR A 178 9.75 -24.17 -24.82
N LYS A 179 10.08 -23.02 -24.24
CA LYS A 179 11.43 -22.76 -23.69
C LYS A 179 11.60 -23.35 -22.30
N GLY A 180 10.49 -23.63 -21.62
CA GLY A 180 10.45 -23.96 -20.21
C GLY A 180 10.80 -22.76 -19.34
N LEU A 181 10.18 -22.67 -18.17
CA LEU A 181 10.62 -21.77 -17.11
C LEU A 181 10.85 -22.60 -15.85
N ARG A 182 11.65 -22.06 -14.93
CA ARG A 182 11.68 -22.63 -13.58
C ARG A 182 10.28 -22.53 -12.97
N PRO A 183 9.88 -23.48 -12.11
CA PRO A 183 8.60 -23.41 -11.43
C PRO A 183 8.42 -22.07 -10.73
N ILE A 184 7.24 -21.48 -10.91
CA ILE A 184 6.80 -20.26 -10.24
C ILE A 184 6.31 -20.63 -8.84
N ASP A 185 6.90 -20.01 -7.83
CA ASP A 185 6.65 -20.30 -6.43
C ASP A 185 5.52 -19.43 -5.84
N ALA A 186 5.28 -18.23 -6.41
CA ALA A 186 4.20 -17.33 -6.00
C ALA A 186 3.76 -16.36 -7.11
N VAL A 187 2.56 -15.79 -7.00
CA VAL A 187 2.02 -14.76 -7.91
C VAL A 187 1.87 -13.44 -7.16
N ILE A 188 2.32 -12.34 -7.76
CA ILE A 188 2.18 -10.98 -7.23
C ILE A 188 1.38 -10.13 -8.21
N LEU A 189 0.28 -9.56 -7.72
CA LEU A 189 -0.59 -8.65 -8.46
C LEU A 189 -0.32 -7.23 -7.96
N PHE A 190 0.51 -6.48 -8.70
CA PHE A 190 0.92 -5.11 -8.32
C PHE A 190 -0.20 -4.08 -8.52
N GLY A 191 -1.09 -4.32 -9.48
CA GLY A 191 -2.16 -3.41 -9.88
C GLY A 191 -2.84 -3.88 -11.16
N GLU A 192 -3.68 -3.03 -11.73
CA GLU A 192 -4.50 -3.31 -12.91
C GLU A 192 -3.63 -3.70 -14.12
N PRO A 193 -3.69 -4.95 -14.63
CA PRO A 193 -2.98 -5.27 -15.86
C PRO A 193 -3.73 -4.71 -17.09
N ILE A 194 -3.02 -4.64 -18.22
CA ILE A 194 -3.65 -4.48 -19.54
C ILE A 194 -3.80 -5.89 -20.14
N ARG A 195 -4.83 -6.13 -20.96
CA ARG A 195 -5.14 -7.45 -21.56
C ARG A 195 -5.53 -8.45 -20.49
N TRP A 196 -6.70 -8.23 -19.90
CA TRP A 196 -7.19 -9.02 -18.78
C TRP A 196 -7.36 -10.48 -19.16
N GLU A 197 -7.79 -10.75 -20.38
CA GLU A 197 -7.93 -12.09 -20.93
C GLU A 197 -6.62 -12.90 -20.86
N THR A 198 -5.50 -12.30 -21.27
CA THR A 198 -4.17 -12.93 -21.21
C THR A 198 -3.75 -13.14 -19.75
N ASN A 199 -3.90 -12.12 -18.89
CA ASN A 199 -3.47 -12.21 -17.50
C ASN A 199 -4.29 -13.25 -16.73
N LEU A 200 -5.61 -13.25 -16.88
CA LEU A 200 -6.52 -14.21 -16.25
C LEU A 200 -6.19 -15.63 -16.68
N GLN A 201 -6.01 -15.89 -17.98
CA GLN A 201 -5.64 -17.21 -18.51
C GLN A 201 -4.33 -17.70 -17.89
N LEU A 202 -3.26 -16.90 -17.99
CA LEU A 202 -1.92 -17.32 -17.58
C LEU A 202 -1.78 -17.45 -16.07
N ILE A 203 -2.39 -16.55 -15.29
CA ILE A 203 -2.40 -16.66 -13.82
C ILE A 203 -3.14 -17.93 -13.41
N VAL A 204 -4.33 -18.19 -13.97
CA VAL A 204 -5.09 -19.41 -13.63
C VAL A 204 -4.30 -20.66 -14.02
N ASP A 205 -3.68 -20.71 -15.21
CA ASP A 205 -2.83 -21.85 -15.60
C ASP A 205 -1.70 -22.10 -14.60
N VAL A 206 -1.02 -21.04 -14.17
CA VAL A 206 0.07 -21.13 -13.17
C VAL A 206 -0.45 -21.65 -11.82
N LEU A 207 -1.63 -21.20 -11.38
CA LEU A 207 -2.24 -21.71 -10.15
C LEU A 207 -2.66 -23.19 -10.26
N LEU A 208 -3.26 -23.59 -11.39
CA LEU A 208 -3.75 -24.96 -11.62
C LEU A 208 -2.64 -25.98 -11.89
N THR A 209 -1.46 -25.51 -12.28
CA THR A 209 -0.28 -26.33 -12.55
C THR A 209 0.74 -26.33 -11.42
N SER A 210 0.39 -25.73 -10.27
CA SER A 210 1.29 -25.56 -9.11
C SER A 210 2.63 -24.92 -9.50
N GLY A 211 2.57 -23.89 -10.34
CA GLY A 211 3.73 -23.11 -10.75
C GLY A 211 4.43 -23.56 -12.03
N ASN A 212 4.10 -24.73 -12.58
CA ASN A 212 4.78 -25.29 -13.75
C ASN A 212 3.84 -25.53 -14.94
N PRO A 213 3.77 -24.60 -15.92
CA PRO A 213 2.88 -24.71 -17.07
C PRO A 213 3.13 -25.89 -18.02
N ASP A 214 4.24 -26.62 -17.88
CA ASP A 214 4.45 -27.89 -18.61
C ASP A 214 3.60 -29.05 -18.04
N ASN A 215 3.06 -28.89 -16.83
CA ASN A 215 2.17 -29.87 -16.24
C ASN A 215 0.74 -29.74 -16.80
N ASN A 216 0.04 -30.87 -16.91
CA ASN A 216 -1.41 -30.84 -17.08
C ASN A 216 -2.08 -30.31 -15.81
N TRP A 217 -3.29 -29.78 -15.95
CA TRP A 217 -4.15 -29.52 -14.80
C TRP A 217 -4.36 -30.84 -14.03
N ALA A 218 -3.85 -30.90 -12.81
CA ALA A 218 -3.92 -32.08 -11.94
C ALA A 218 -5.10 -31.96 -10.96
N PRO A 219 -5.50 -33.06 -10.27
CA PRO A 219 -6.36 -32.96 -9.10
C PRO A 219 -5.75 -31.95 -8.11
N MET A 220 -6.50 -30.89 -7.84
CA MET A 220 -6.02 -29.63 -7.27
C MET A 220 -5.26 -29.81 -5.94
N GLN A 221 -4.05 -29.25 -5.84
CA GLN A 221 -3.44 -28.96 -4.55
C GLN A 221 -4.02 -27.65 -4.02
N TYR A 222 -4.75 -27.72 -2.90
CA TYR A 222 -5.38 -26.57 -2.26
C TYR A 222 -4.90 -26.43 -0.81
N PRO A 223 -4.46 -25.23 -0.37
CA PRO A 223 -4.39 -23.99 -1.15
C PRO A 223 -3.38 -24.08 -2.31
N HIS A 224 -3.65 -23.31 -3.35
CA HIS A 224 -2.75 -23.12 -4.49
C HIS A 224 -1.47 -22.39 -4.04
N ILE A 225 -0.48 -22.23 -4.94
CA ILE A 225 0.71 -21.42 -4.64
C ILE A 225 0.31 -20.01 -4.17
N PRO A 226 1.09 -19.36 -3.28
CA PRO A 226 0.76 -18.05 -2.73
C PRO A 226 0.41 -16.98 -3.77
N VAL A 227 -0.65 -16.22 -3.50
CA VAL A 227 -1.04 -15.04 -4.27
C VAL A 227 -1.02 -13.82 -3.37
N LEU A 228 -0.29 -12.78 -3.77
CA LEU A 228 -0.20 -11.50 -3.08
C LEU A 228 -0.86 -10.43 -3.97
N ALA A 229 -1.85 -9.71 -3.46
CA ALA A 229 -2.48 -8.60 -4.19
C ALA A 229 -2.20 -7.26 -3.50
N CYS A 230 -1.81 -6.26 -4.30
CA CYS A 230 -1.31 -5.00 -3.78
C CYS A 230 -2.32 -3.85 -3.74
N ASN A 231 -3.41 -3.95 -4.50
CA ASN A 231 -4.44 -2.93 -4.56
C ASN A 231 -5.82 -3.61 -4.55
N MET A 232 -6.71 -3.20 -3.66
CA MET A 232 -8.03 -3.80 -3.53
C MET A 232 -9.16 -2.88 -3.97
N ASP A 233 -8.84 -1.66 -4.39
CA ASP A 233 -9.84 -0.65 -4.69
C ASP A 233 -10.64 -1.06 -5.93
N ILE A 234 -11.96 -1.20 -5.74
CA ILE A 234 -12.87 -1.32 -6.87
C ILE A 234 -13.01 0.03 -7.57
N LEU A 235 -13.01 1.15 -6.84
CA LEU A 235 -13.24 2.50 -7.36
C LEU A 235 -12.14 3.47 -6.95
N TRP A 236 -11.76 4.35 -7.87
CA TRP A 236 -10.82 5.46 -7.62
C TRP A 236 -11.17 6.70 -8.48
N MET A 237 -10.64 7.87 -8.12
CA MET A 237 -10.92 9.12 -8.84
C MET A 237 -9.84 9.51 -9.85
N ALA A 238 -10.23 9.47 -11.12
CA ALA A 238 -9.48 10.02 -12.24
C ALA A 238 -10.03 11.40 -12.66
N GLU A 239 -9.82 11.80 -13.92
CA GLU A 239 -10.29 13.07 -14.48
C GLU A 239 -11.80 13.09 -14.78
N ALA A 240 -12.41 11.92 -14.96
CA ALA A 240 -13.83 11.82 -15.28
C ALA A 240 -14.73 12.24 -14.11
N LYS A 241 -15.97 12.67 -14.41
CA LYS A 241 -16.95 13.05 -13.37
C LYS A 241 -17.29 11.92 -12.40
N ASN A 242 -17.30 10.68 -12.90
CA ASN A 242 -17.65 9.49 -12.14
C ASN A 242 -16.37 8.68 -11.85
N PRO A 243 -16.29 8.02 -10.68
CA PRO A 243 -15.17 7.12 -10.34
C PRO A 243 -14.89 6.08 -11.42
N ARG A 244 -13.62 5.68 -11.58
CA ARG A 244 -13.17 4.63 -12.51
C ARG A 244 -12.92 3.33 -11.75
N PHE A 245 -12.95 2.20 -12.46
CA PHE A 245 -12.60 0.92 -11.85
C PHE A 245 -11.10 0.82 -11.60
N GLY A 246 -10.74 0.32 -10.42
CA GLY A 246 -9.38 -0.04 -10.02
C GLY A 246 -9.13 -1.54 -10.04
N HIS A 247 -8.05 -1.97 -9.38
CA HIS A 247 -7.57 -3.34 -9.40
C HIS A 247 -8.54 -4.32 -8.76
N GLY A 248 -9.38 -3.87 -7.82
CA GLY A 248 -10.41 -4.69 -7.21
C GLY A 248 -11.36 -5.32 -8.24
N MET A 249 -11.62 -4.66 -9.37
CA MET A 249 -12.42 -5.26 -10.46
C MET A 249 -11.71 -6.46 -11.10
N PHE A 250 -10.38 -6.38 -11.28
CA PHE A 250 -9.60 -7.50 -11.79
C PHE A 250 -9.57 -8.67 -10.79
N LEU A 251 -9.42 -8.38 -9.48
CA LEU A 251 -9.47 -9.39 -8.43
C LEU A 251 -10.81 -10.15 -8.43
N VAL A 252 -11.93 -9.42 -8.53
CA VAL A 252 -13.27 -10.02 -8.64
C VAL A 252 -13.39 -10.94 -9.86
N ALA A 253 -12.84 -10.55 -11.01
CA ALA A 253 -12.84 -11.38 -12.21
C ALA A 253 -11.98 -12.65 -12.04
N LEU A 254 -10.77 -12.50 -11.50
CA LEU A 254 -9.83 -13.60 -11.25
C LEU A 254 -10.43 -14.62 -10.27
N GLU A 255 -10.98 -14.12 -9.17
CA GLU A 255 -11.64 -14.94 -8.15
C GLU A 255 -12.84 -15.71 -8.69
N SER A 256 -13.68 -15.02 -9.47
CA SER A 256 -14.89 -15.62 -10.04
C SER A 256 -14.53 -16.71 -11.04
N LEU A 257 -13.54 -16.45 -11.90
CA LEU A 257 -13.05 -17.43 -12.87
C LEU A 257 -12.44 -18.64 -12.15
N TYR A 258 -11.53 -18.41 -11.20
CA TYR A 258 -10.90 -19.46 -10.43
C TYR A 258 -11.94 -20.34 -9.71
N LYS A 259 -12.93 -19.73 -9.04
CA LYS A 259 -14.02 -20.47 -8.37
C LYS A 259 -14.89 -21.23 -9.36
N LYS A 260 -15.17 -20.67 -10.54
CA LYS A 260 -15.98 -21.33 -11.56
C LYS A 260 -15.29 -22.56 -12.16
N VAL A 261 -13.97 -22.49 -12.35
CA VAL A 261 -13.17 -23.59 -12.92
C VAL A 261 -12.87 -24.67 -11.89
N THR A 262 -12.61 -24.29 -10.63
CA THR A 262 -12.10 -25.21 -9.61
C THR A 262 -13.14 -25.65 -8.58
N GLY A 263 -14.20 -24.86 -8.38
CA GLY A 263 -15.14 -25.00 -7.25
C GLY A 263 -14.64 -24.41 -5.94
N TYR A 264 -13.36 -23.98 -5.84
CA TYR A 264 -12.75 -23.45 -4.62
C TYR A 264 -12.59 -21.94 -4.66
N GLU A 265 -12.55 -21.32 -3.49
CA GLU A 265 -12.22 -19.89 -3.40
C GLU A 265 -10.72 -19.67 -3.63
N LEU A 266 -10.37 -18.65 -4.41
CA LEU A 266 -8.98 -18.18 -4.47
C LEU A 266 -8.59 -17.60 -3.10
N LYS A 267 -7.44 -18.01 -2.56
CA LYS A 267 -6.91 -17.55 -1.28
C LYS A 267 -5.71 -16.66 -1.49
N TYR A 268 -5.75 -15.48 -0.90
CA TYR A 268 -4.62 -14.57 -0.88
C TYR A 268 -3.75 -14.87 0.32
N GLU A 269 -2.46 -15.08 0.07
CA GLU A 269 -1.46 -15.14 1.13
C GLU A 269 -1.18 -13.74 1.66
N ALA A 270 -1.42 -12.68 0.89
CA ALA A 270 -1.37 -11.30 1.39
C ALA A 270 -2.27 -10.36 0.60
N LEU A 271 -3.01 -9.52 1.31
CA LEU A 271 -3.76 -8.40 0.77
C LEU A 271 -3.17 -7.11 1.35
N ILE A 272 -2.46 -6.36 0.51
CA ILE A 272 -1.81 -5.09 0.87
C ILE A 272 -2.40 -3.95 0.02
N GLY A 273 -1.91 -2.73 0.23
CA GLY A 273 -2.63 -1.51 -0.17
C GLY A 273 -3.69 -1.15 0.86
N LYS A 274 -4.22 0.08 0.82
CA LYS A 274 -5.35 0.48 1.66
C LYS A 274 -6.57 -0.40 1.30
N PRO A 275 -7.39 -0.84 2.26
CA PRO A 275 -7.40 -0.49 3.69
C PRO A 275 -6.52 -1.39 4.60
N SER A 276 -5.55 -2.15 4.07
CA SER A 276 -4.74 -3.09 4.87
C SER A 276 -3.91 -2.40 5.96
N VAL A 277 -3.95 -2.96 7.18
CA VAL A 277 -3.13 -2.50 8.33
C VAL A 277 -1.64 -2.54 8.01
N VAL A 278 -1.20 -3.50 7.19
CA VAL A 278 0.21 -3.63 6.77
C VAL A 278 0.70 -2.37 6.06
N THR A 279 -0.15 -1.74 5.25
CA THR A 279 0.16 -0.49 4.53
C THR A 279 0.35 0.66 5.50
N TYR A 280 -0.50 0.77 6.53
CA TYR A 280 -0.39 1.80 7.56
C TYR A 280 0.79 1.57 8.51
N ASN A 281 1.13 0.32 8.82
CA ASN A 281 2.35 -0.02 9.55
C ASN A 281 3.61 0.45 8.79
N TYR A 282 3.66 0.21 7.48
CA TYR A 282 4.77 0.67 6.64
C TYR A 282 4.83 2.20 6.56
N ALA A 283 3.68 2.87 6.45
CA ALA A 283 3.61 4.33 6.46
C ALA A 283 4.06 4.92 7.81
N GLU A 284 3.67 4.31 8.93
CA GLU A 284 4.13 4.70 10.27
C GLU A 284 5.64 4.58 10.42
N LEU A 285 6.25 3.50 9.91
CA LEU A 285 7.69 3.32 9.91
C LEU A 285 8.40 4.49 9.21
N LEU A 286 7.88 4.95 8.07
CA LEU A 286 8.43 6.10 7.34
C LEU A 286 8.22 7.40 8.11
N VAL A 287 7.05 7.60 8.73
CA VAL A 287 6.77 8.75 9.61
C VAL A 287 7.79 8.82 10.76
N ARG A 288 8.06 7.69 11.42
CA ARG A 288 9.01 7.62 12.52
C ARG A 288 10.44 7.95 12.07
N GLN A 289 10.88 7.39 10.94
CA GLN A 289 12.20 7.70 10.36
C GLN A 289 12.33 9.17 9.95
N GLN A 290 11.24 9.80 9.49
CA GLN A 290 11.22 11.24 9.21
C GLN A 290 11.28 12.08 10.49
N ALA A 291 10.54 11.70 11.54
CA ALA A 291 10.57 12.39 12.83
C ALA A 291 11.98 12.38 13.46
N GLU A 292 12.66 11.24 13.41
CA GLU A 292 14.07 11.11 13.85
C GLU A 292 14.99 12.06 13.07
N ARG A 293 14.83 12.15 11.73
CA ARG A 293 15.58 13.08 10.88
C ARG A 293 15.28 14.55 11.13
N LEU A 294 14.07 14.87 11.58
CA LEU A 294 13.67 16.20 12.03
C LEU A 294 14.20 16.53 13.43
N GLY A 295 14.90 15.61 14.09
CA GLY A 295 15.47 15.80 15.42
C GLY A 295 14.48 15.61 16.56
N TRP A 296 13.36 14.93 16.33
CA TRP A 296 12.37 14.67 17.38
C TRP A 296 12.92 13.67 18.39
N THR A 297 12.92 14.05 19.67
CA THR A 297 13.41 13.20 20.77
C THR A 297 12.32 12.34 21.41
N SER A 298 11.07 12.53 20.99
CA SER A 298 9.90 11.78 21.46
C SER A 298 9.20 11.13 20.27
N PRO A 299 8.65 9.90 20.44
CA PRO A 299 7.88 9.24 19.40
C PRO A 299 6.69 10.07 18.90
N VAL A 300 6.26 9.79 17.68
CA VAL A 300 5.04 10.35 17.08
C VAL A 300 3.84 9.76 17.81
N LYS A 301 3.03 10.60 18.45
CA LYS A 301 1.89 10.16 19.26
C LYS A 301 0.62 9.96 18.45
N ARG A 302 0.39 10.76 17.41
CA ARG A 302 -0.84 10.71 16.63
C ARG A 302 -0.55 10.72 15.14
N LEU A 303 -1.38 10.00 14.39
CA LEU A 303 -1.40 10.03 12.94
C LEU A 303 -2.73 10.58 12.46
N TYR A 304 -2.69 11.39 11.42
CA TYR A 304 -3.88 11.88 10.73
C TYR A 304 -3.84 11.43 9.28
N ALA A 305 -4.79 10.60 8.89
CA ALA A 305 -4.92 10.06 7.55
C ALA A 305 -6.01 10.81 6.79
N VAL A 306 -5.60 11.56 5.77
CA VAL A 306 -6.46 12.37 4.91
C VAL A 306 -6.73 11.60 3.62
N GLY A 307 -8.01 11.37 3.32
CA GLY A 307 -8.44 10.55 2.18
C GLY A 307 -9.80 10.94 1.66
N ASP A 308 -10.13 10.52 0.44
CA ASP A 308 -11.38 10.82 -0.24
C ASP A 308 -12.32 9.60 -0.33
N ASN A 309 -11.80 8.39 -0.09
CA ASN A 309 -12.54 7.14 -0.26
C ASN A 309 -12.89 6.51 1.10
N PRO A 310 -14.19 6.47 1.49
CA PRO A 310 -14.61 5.86 2.75
C PRO A 310 -14.22 4.39 2.91
N MET A 311 -14.19 3.62 1.83
CA MET A 311 -13.90 2.17 1.86
C MET A 311 -12.41 1.84 1.83
N ALA A 312 -11.54 2.79 1.48
CA ALA A 312 -10.10 2.59 1.42
C ALA A 312 -9.39 3.39 2.51
N ASP A 313 -9.49 4.72 2.48
CA ASP A 313 -8.75 5.60 3.37
C ASP A 313 -9.35 5.60 4.78
N ILE A 314 -10.64 5.91 4.88
CA ILE A 314 -11.30 6.04 6.18
C ILE A 314 -11.37 4.69 6.87
N TYR A 315 -11.80 3.66 6.15
CA TYR A 315 -11.80 2.29 6.63
C TYR A 315 -10.41 1.84 7.09
N GLY A 316 -9.38 2.08 6.27
CA GLY A 316 -8.01 1.67 6.59
C GLY A 316 -7.45 2.38 7.81
N ALA A 317 -7.62 3.70 7.91
CA ALA A 317 -7.19 4.49 9.05
C ALA A 317 -7.90 4.07 10.34
N ASN A 318 -9.20 3.79 10.28
CA ASN A 318 -9.97 3.33 11.43
C ASN A 318 -9.61 1.89 11.83
N LEU A 319 -9.38 1.00 10.86
CA LEU A 319 -8.89 -0.36 11.12
C LEU A 319 -7.51 -0.33 11.78
N TYR A 320 -6.64 0.56 11.30
CA TYR A 320 -5.32 0.77 11.90
C TYR A 320 -5.40 1.35 13.31
N ASN A 321 -6.28 2.33 13.55
CA ASN A 321 -6.52 2.85 14.88
C ASN A 321 -7.00 1.75 15.85
N ASN A 322 -7.92 0.88 15.41
CA ASN A 322 -8.36 -0.26 16.21
C ASN A 322 -7.19 -1.20 16.57
N TYR A 323 -6.32 -1.49 15.60
CA TYR A 323 -5.09 -2.24 15.81
C TYR A 323 -4.16 -1.59 16.86
N LEU A 324 -3.98 -0.26 16.82
CA LEU A 324 -3.20 0.49 17.81
C LEU A 324 -3.83 0.38 19.21
N GLN A 325 -5.15 0.57 19.33
CA GLN A 325 -5.86 0.45 20.61
C GLN A 325 -5.76 -0.95 21.21
N ASN A 326 -5.90 -2.00 20.40
CA ASN A 326 -5.75 -3.38 20.88
C ASN A 326 -4.31 -3.66 21.33
N SER A 327 -3.32 -3.11 20.62
CA SER A 327 -1.91 -3.24 20.99
C SER A 327 -1.57 -2.48 22.28
N LEU A 328 -2.16 -1.30 22.51
CA LEU A 328 -2.08 -0.57 23.79
C LEU A 328 -2.71 -1.36 24.94
N ARG A 329 -3.93 -1.89 24.76
CA ARG A 329 -4.62 -2.71 25.77
C ARG A 329 -3.82 -3.94 26.17
N ARG A 330 -3.28 -4.68 25.20
CA ARG A 330 -2.40 -5.84 25.44
C ARG A 330 -1.16 -5.45 26.24
N ARG A 331 -0.52 -4.31 25.93
CA ARG A 331 0.63 -3.78 26.69
C ARG A 331 0.25 -3.41 28.13
N MET A 332 -0.90 -2.78 28.34
CA MET A 332 -1.37 -2.45 29.69
C MET A 332 -1.67 -3.70 30.52
N GLN A 333 -2.30 -4.71 29.92
CA GLN A 333 -2.59 -6.00 30.58
C GLN A 333 -1.31 -6.76 30.94
N ALA A 334 -0.32 -6.82 30.03
CA ALA A 334 0.98 -7.43 30.29
C ALA A 334 1.74 -6.75 31.43
N LYS A 335 1.68 -5.42 31.54
CA LYS A 335 2.29 -4.65 32.64
C LYS A 335 1.56 -4.79 33.98
N SER A 336 0.28 -5.19 33.97
CA SER A 336 -0.55 -5.26 35.18
C SER A 336 -0.57 -6.65 35.83
N GLY A 337 0.20 -7.63 35.32
CA GLY A 337 0.36 -8.95 35.93
C GLY A 337 -0.89 -9.84 35.98
N LYS A 338 -2.03 -9.39 35.42
CA LYS A 338 -3.25 -10.20 35.28
C LYS A 338 -3.18 -11.03 34.00
N GLY A 339 -2.37 -12.08 34.01
CA GLY A 339 -2.48 -13.17 33.06
C GLY A 339 -3.63 -14.09 33.48
N GLY A 340 -4.73 -14.10 32.73
CA GLY A 340 -5.81 -15.07 32.94
C GLY A 340 -7.12 -14.66 32.27
N GLY A 341 -7.50 -15.40 31.23
CA GLY A 341 -8.81 -15.30 30.60
C GLY A 341 -8.71 -15.41 29.08
N ASP A 342 -8.65 -16.65 28.60
CA ASP A 342 -8.83 -16.98 27.20
C ASP A 342 -10.18 -16.42 26.72
N SER A 343 -10.15 -15.54 25.75
CA SER A 343 -11.32 -15.10 25.00
C SER A 343 -10.92 -15.12 23.54
N LEU A 344 -11.11 -16.29 22.92
CA LEU A 344 -11.19 -16.44 21.47
C LEU A 344 -12.32 -15.56 20.95
N GLY A 345 -12.05 -14.27 20.79
CA GLY A 345 -12.72 -13.45 19.80
C GLY A 345 -12.00 -13.70 18.48
N GLU A 346 -12.53 -14.60 17.67
CA GLU A 346 -12.09 -14.85 16.29
C GLU A 346 -12.03 -13.53 15.52
N THR A 347 -10.85 -12.92 15.48
CA THR A 347 -10.46 -12.01 14.42
C THR A 347 -9.71 -12.88 13.42
N VAL A 348 -10.28 -13.09 12.24
CA VAL A 348 -9.55 -13.68 11.12
C VAL A 348 -8.50 -12.64 10.75
N ASP A 349 -7.35 -12.78 11.39
CA ASP A 349 -6.18 -11.95 11.24
C ASP A 349 -5.59 -12.29 9.87
N CYS A 350 -5.97 -11.54 8.83
CA CYS A 350 -5.22 -11.53 7.57
C CYS A 350 -3.89 -10.77 7.76
N SER A 351 -3.10 -11.18 8.76
CA SER A 351 -1.72 -10.76 8.92
C SER A 351 -0.81 -11.97 8.66
N PRO A 352 -0.32 -12.13 7.44
CA PRO A 352 0.77 -13.05 7.17
C PRO A 352 2.02 -12.36 7.69
N THR A 353 2.54 -12.83 8.82
CA THR A 353 3.99 -12.89 9.15
C THR A 353 4.89 -11.75 8.62
N ALA A 354 4.44 -10.49 8.73
CA ALA A 354 5.26 -9.30 8.51
C ALA A 354 5.67 -8.64 9.84
N SER A 355 5.21 -9.17 10.98
CA SER A 355 5.38 -8.55 12.30
C SER A 355 6.70 -8.88 13.01
N ASP A 356 7.57 -9.72 12.44
CA ASP A 356 8.76 -10.21 13.16
C ASP A 356 10.04 -9.40 12.87
N GLY A 357 9.99 -8.34 12.04
CA GLY A 357 11.21 -7.72 11.52
C GLY A 357 11.52 -6.27 11.91
N TYR A 358 10.52 -5.39 12.10
CA TYR A 358 10.81 -3.94 12.06
C TYR A 358 10.13 -3.15 13.17
N GLY A 359 10.94 -2.70 14.13
CA GLY A 359 10.59 -1.73 15.18
C GLY A 359 10.11 -2.39 16.48
N ALA A 360 10.77 -2.09 17.60
CA ALA A 360 10.29 -2.47 18.91
C ALA A 360 8.85 -1.95 19.10
N LYS A 361 7.92 -2.81 19.55
CA LYS A 361 6.49 -2.48 19.84
C LYS A 361 6.30 -1.34 20.86
N GLU A 362 7.37 -0.70 21.31
CA GLU A 362 7.39 0.31 22.37
C GLU A 362 7.00 1.70 21.86
N ASP A 363 7.23 2.03 20.58
CA ASP A 363 7.07 3.40 20.04
C ASP A 363 5.89 3.63 19.08
N LEU A 364 4.94 2.68 19.01
CA LEU A 364 3.74 2.85 18.17
C LEU A 364 2.91 4.07 18.62
N PRO A 365 2.30 4.82 17.67
CA PRO A 365 1.39 5.93 17.97
C PRO A 365 0.24 5.53 18.90
N GLU A 366 -0.23 6.50 19.68
CA GLU A 366 -1.36 6.36 20.60
C GLU A 366 -2.70 6.22 19.85
N GLY A 367 -2.79 6.75 18.62
CA GLY A 367 -3.97 6.63 17.78
C GLY A 367 -3.76 7.15 16.35
N CYS A 368 -4.71 6.79 15.49
CA CYS A 368 -4.81 7.27 14.12
C CYS A 368 -6.23 7.85 13.89
N SER A 369 -6.32 9.07 13.40
CA SER A 369 -7.59 9.74 13.09
C SER A 369 -7.78 9.85 11.58
N SER A 370 -8.97 9.52 11.12
CA SER A 370 -9.36 9.58 9.71
C SER A 370 -10.03 10.92 9.39
N ILE A 371 -9.59 11.58 8.31
CA ILE A 371 -10.16 12.83 7.81
C ILE A 371 -10.65 12.60 6.38
N LEU A 372 -11.96 12.71 6.17
CA LEU A 372 -12.58 12.58 4.86
C LEU A 372 -12.65 13.94 4.18
N VAL A 373 -12.12 14.03 2.96
CA VAL A 373 -12.27 15.21 2.09
C VAL A 373 -13.37 14.97 1.06
N CYS A 374 -14.00 16.06 0.61
CA CYS A 374 -15.13 16.03 -0.34
C CYS A 374 -14.69 16.24 -1.80
N THR A 375 -13.40 16.11 -2.09
CA THR A 375 -12.81 16.43 -3.40
C THR A 375 -12.62 15.22 -4.31
N GLY A 376 -13.05 14.02 -3.92
CA GLY A 376 -12.77 12.80 -4.65
C GLY A 376 -13.96 11.83 -4.76
N VAL A 377 -13.76 10.55 -4.45
CA VAL A 377 -14.77 9.47 -4.54
C VAL A 377 -15.99 9.88 -3.73
N TYR A 378 -15.76 10.41 -2.53
CA TYR A 378 -16.79 11.08 -1.75
C TYR A 378 -16.97 12.54 -2.19
N SER A 379 -18.23 12.91 -2.41
CA SER A 379 -18.66 14.28 -2.64
C SER A 379 -20.00 14.53 -1.94
N ARG A 380 -20.11 15.63 -1.19
CA ARG A 380 -21.37 16.04 -0.53
C ARG A 380 -22.50 16.25 -1.53
N ASP A 381 -22.19 16.81 -2.70
CA ASP A 381 -23.18 17.17 -3.71
C ASP A 381 -23.78 15.96 -4.44
N GLN A 382 -23.13 14.79 -4.34
CA GLN A 382 -23.61 13.53 -4.93
C GLN A 382 -24.38 12.66 -3.94
N GLN A 383 -24.53 13.09 -2.68
CA GLN A 383 -25.54 12.55 -1.80
C GLN A 383 -26.88 13.16 -2.21
N ASP A 384 -27.60 12.47 -3.11
CA ASP A 384 -28.99 12.83 -3.38
C ASP A 384 -29.73 12.98 -2.03
N PRO A 385 -30.53 14.03 -1.82
CA PRO A 385 -31.46 14.08 -0.70
C PRO A 385 -32.56 13.05 -0.98
N VAL A 386 -32.30 11.78 -0.70
CA VAL A 386 -33.32 10.74 -0.77
C VAL A 386 -34.29 11.00 0.38
N SER A 387 -35.47 11.43 -0.08
CA SER A 387 -36.81 11.37 0.48
C SER A 387 -36.98 10.53 1.75
N GLU A 388 -37.84 11.03 2.65
CA GLU A 388 -38.36 10.31 3.81
C GLU A 388 -38.62 8.82 3.52
N PRO A 389 -38.33 7.91 4.47
CA PRO A 389 -38.43 6.48 4.24
C PRO A 389 -39.90 6.04 4.17
N THR A 390 -40.48 6.10 2.98
CA THR A 390 -41.71 5.39 2.67
C THR A 390 -41.39 3.99 2.17
N GLY A 391 -41.44 3.02 3.09
CA GLY A 391 -41.83 1.65 2.78
C GLY A 391 -40.73 0.68 2.34
N THR A 392 -40.38 -0.22 3.26
CA THR A 392 -39.99 -1.63 2.99
C THR A 392 -39.06 -1.87 1.79
N GLY A 393 -37.81 -1.46 1.94
CA GLY A 393 -36.68 -1.96 1.14
C GLY A 393 -35.45 -1.92 2.03
N ASN A 394 -34.72 -3.04 2.15
CA ASN A 394 -33.45 -3.06 2.86
C ASN A 394 -32.49 -2.07 2.20
N ASP A 395 -32.30 -0.88 2.78
CA ASP A 395 -31.15 0.00 2.48
C ASP A 395 -29.88 -0.68 3.02
N GLN A 396 -29.48 -1.78 2.39
CA GLN A 396 -28.15 -2.34 2.56
C GLN A 396 -27.21 -1.43 1.79
N GLN A 397 -26.51 -0.56 2.53
CA GLN A 397 -25.34 0.15 2.02
C GLN A 397 -24.41 -0.88 1.36
N VAL A 398 -24.29 -0.81 0.04
CA VAL A 398 -23.57 -1.83 -0.74
C VAL A 398 -22.08 -1.71 -0.44
N PHE A 399 -21.50 -2.75 0.15
CA PHE A 399 -20.07 -2.81 0.43
C PHE A 399 -19.31 -3.29 -0.80
N HIS A 400 -18.38 -2.44 -1.28
CA HIS A 400 -17.51 -2.73 -2.41
C HIS A 400 -16.07 -3.06 -1.99
N GLY A 401 -15.80 -3.25 -0.70
CA GLY A 401 -14.48 -3.72 -0.26
C GLY A 401 -14.27 -5.20 -0.56
N HIS A 402 -13.01 -5.62 -0.52
CA HIS A 402 -12.62 -7.00 -0.81
C HIS A 402 -13.26 -7.98 0.18
N ARG A 403 -13.72 -9.15 -0.30
CA ARG A 403 -14.49 -10.13 0.49
C ARG A 403 -13.79 -10.67 1.74
N ASP A 404 -12.45 -10.71 1.71
CA ASP A 404 -11.64 -11.21 2.84
C ASP A 404 -11.52 -10.19 3.98
N PHE A 405 -12.01 -8.95 3.78
CA PHE A 405 -12.17 -7.98 4.84
C PHE A 405 -13.55 -8.12 5.46
N ARG A 406 -13.60 -8.46 6.75
CA ARG A 406 -14.85 -8.47 7.51
C ARG A 406 -15.42 -7.05 7.55
N PHE A 407 -16.52 -6.84 6.84
CA PHE A 407 -17.17 -5.55 6.78
C PHE A 407 -17.66 -5.12 8.17
N ASN A 408 -17.25 -3.92 8.58
CA ASN A 408 -17.81 -3.23 9.74
C ASN A 408 -18.12 -1.79 9.34
N SER A 409 -19.41 -1.46 9.25
CA SER A 409 -19.88 -0.13 8.82
C SER A 409 -19.38 1.00 9.73
N SER A 410 -19.11 0.72 11.01
CA SER A 410 -18.56 1.72 11.93
C SER A 410 -17.17 2.21 11.52
N PHE A 411 -16.39 1.43 10.76
CA PHE A 411 -15.09 1.86 10.25
C PHE A 411 -15.17 2.74 9.01
N MET A 412 -16.34 2.92 8.39
CA MET A 412 -16.51 3.89 7.31
C MET A 412 -16.80 5.31 7.82
N GLN A 413 -17.04 5.49 9.12
CA GLN A 413 -17.30 6.82 9.69
C GLN A 413 -15.97 7.55 9.93
N PRO A 414 -15.74 8.72 9.30
CA PRO A 414 -14.52 9.47 9.52
C PRO A 414 -14.52 10.13 10.90
N SER A 415 -13.33 10.38 11.45
CA SER A 415 -13.19 11.19 12.67
C SER A 415 -13.58 12.65 12.40
N PHE A 416 -13.24 13.15 11.21
CA PHE A 416 -13.56 14.49 10.75
C PHE A 416 -13.92 14.47 9.26
N GLU A 417 -14.84 15.33 8.86
CA GLU A 417 -15.18 15.55 7.45
C GLU A 417 -14.97 17.02 7.11
N VAL A 418 -14.22 17.29 6.05
CA VAL A 418 -13.82 18.65 5.63
C VAL A 418 -13.97 18.81 4.12
N HIS A 419 -13.96 20.04 3.62
CA HIS A 419 -14.16 20.27 2.19
C HIS A 419 -12.98 19.74 1.37
N ASP A 420 -11.75 20.10 1.72
CA ASP A 420 -10.54 19.73 1.00
C ASP A 420 -9.32 19.54 1.92
N VAL A 421 -8.17 19.23 1.31
CA VAL A 421 -6.92 18.94 2.02
C VAL A 421 -6.38 20.13 2.84
N LYS A 422 -6.68 21.37 2.46
CA LYS A 422 -6.24 22.54 3.22
C LYS A 422 -6.98 22.62 4.54
N ASP A 423 -8.31 22.49 4.51
CA ASP A 423 -9.14 22.44 5.71
C ASP A 423 -8.74 21.29 6.64
N ALA A 424 -8.35 20.14 6.07
CA ALA A 424 -7.85 19.00 6.84
C ALA A 424 -6.60 19.38 7.65
N VAL A 425 -5.62 20.01 7.01
CA VAL A 425 -4.36 20.40 7.67
C VAL A 425 -4.58 21.51 8.69
N GLU A 426 -5.40 22.50 8.38
CA GLU A 426 -5.74 23.58 9.32
C GLU A 426 -6.41 23.01 10.58
N LEU A 427 -7.34 22.06 10.43
CA LEU A 427 -7.98 21.35 11.54
C LEU A 427 -6.97 20.57 12.39
N VAL A 428 -6.03 19.85 11.77
CA VAL A 428 -5.00 19.09 12.50
C VAL A 428 -4.11 20.03 13.30
N PHE A 429 -3.58 21.09 12.69
CA PHE A 429 -2.70 22.03 13.37
C PHE A 429 -3.42 22.73 14.53
N GLN A 430 -4.70 23.06 14.37
CA GLN A 430 -5.53 23.60 15.44
C GLN A 430 -5.70 22.60 16.60
N GLN A 431 -5.99 21.32 16.32
CA GLN A 431 -6.11 20.29 17.36
C GLN A 431 -4.81 20.02 18.11
N GLU A 432 -3.70 20.09 17.38
CA GLU A 432 -2.37 19.82 17.91
C GLU A 432 -1.78 21.02 18.66
N GLY A 433 -2.37 22.21 18.49
CA GLY A 433 -1.87 23.46 19.06
C GLY A 433 -0.59 23.94 18.37
N TRP A 434 -0.40 23.60 17.09
CA TRP A 434 0.74 24.02 16.28
C TRP A 434 0.42 25.26 15.44
N PRO A 435 1.31 26.25 15.37
CA PRO A 435 1.15 27.35 14.43
C PRO A 435 1.39 26.85 13.00
N LEU A 436 0.46 27.17 12.09
CA LEU A 436 0.61 26.85 10.67
C LEU A 436 1.41 27.92 9.90
N GLU A 437 1.47 29.14 10.44
CA GLU A 437 2.18 30.30 9.85
C GLU A 437 3.71 30.13 9.75
#